data_AF-A0A661FLL5-F1
#
_entry.id   AF-A0A661FLL5-F1
#
_cell.length_a   1.000
_cell.length_b   1.000
_cell.length_c   1.000
_cell.angle_alpha   90.00
_cell.angle_beta   90.00
_cell.angle_gamma   90.00
#
_symmetry.space_group_name_H-M   'P 1'
#
loop_
_entity.id
_entity.type
_entity.pdbx_description
1 polymer ?
#
loop_
_entity_poly.entity_id
_entity_poly.type
_entity_poly.pdbx_seq_one_letter_code
_entity_poly.pdbx_strand_id
1 'polypeptide(L)'
;MTKQQTPTQKEPAKMPGALPLIGNMLKFGKNPYEYMSMLRSKLGEIGEFRLFHQQMILLTGPEGNEAFFRAPDDQLDQNEAYKVMTPIFGKGVVFDAPPHIKDQQLKMLMPVLRDKPMRTYSKIIVQEVEEAIKDWGDKGEVDLLEFMKQLTIYTSSHCLLGDEFRYELNEEFSHLYHDLENGMHPLAFIFPYLPIPILRRRDKARVRLQELVTEIIEKRAKKEEKSDDAFQMLIDTRYDDGSPLSPHEIT
;
A
#
# COMPACT_ATOMS: atom_id res chain seq x y z
N MET A 1 26.96 48.90 9.15
CA MET A 1 25.92 47.84 9.13
C MET A 1 26.15 46.97 7.91
N THR A 2 26.86 45.86 8.10
CA THR A 2 27.21 44.92 7.03
C THR A 2 26.01 44.04 6.75
N LYS A 3 25.39 44.16 5.58
CA LYS A 3 24.31 43.27 5.14
C LYS A 3 24.92 41.86 5.00
N GLN A 4 24.53 40.94 5.88
CA GLN A 4 24.78 39.51 5.67
C GLN A 4 24.02 39.09 4.41
N GLN A 5 24.74 38.74 3.35
CA GLN A 5 24.18 38.06 2.19
C GLN A 5 23.77 36.65 2.63
N THR A 6 22.47 36.37 2.61
CA THR A 6 21.96 35.00 2.73
C THR A 6 22.59 34.17 1.60
N PRO A 7 23.20 33.00 1.87
CA PRO A 7 23.77 32.17 0.83
C PRO A 7 22.70 31.84 -0.20
N THR A 8 22.97 32.08 -1.48
CA THR A 8 22.07 31.71 -2.57
C THR A 8 21.93 30.19 -2.55
N GLN A 9 20.75 29.67 -2.16
CA GLN A 9 20.49 28.23 -2.18
C GLN A 9 20.68 27.71 -3.61
N LYS A 10 21.61 26.76 -3.78
CA LYS A 10 21.87 26.14 -5.08
C LYS A 10 20.75 25.14 -5.36
N GLU A 11 19.94 25.42 -6.38
CA GLU A 11 18.90 24.49 -6.83
C GLU A 11 19.52 23.20 -7.45
N PRO A 12 18.80 22.05 -7.36
CA PRO A 12 19.15 20.84 -8.09
C PRO A 12 19.31 21.06 -9.60
N ALA A 13 20.21 20.29 -10.22
CA ALA A 13 20.35 20.31 -11.68
C ALA A 13 19.10 19.72 -12.34
N LYS A 14 18.61 20.34 -13.41
CA LYS A 14 17.35 19.97 -14.07
C LYS A 14 17.60 19.12 -15.31
N MET A 15 16.84 18.05 -15.46
CA MET A 15 16.91 17.16 -16.60
C MET A 15 16.41 17.87 -17.87
N PRO A 16 17.22 17.97 -18.94
CA PRO A 16 16.77 18.59 -20.17
C PRO A 16 15.72 17.76 -20.92
N GLY A 17 14.93 18.43 -21.77
CA GLY A 17 14.01 17.79 -22.71
C GLY A 17 12.64 17.42 -22.13
N ALA A 18 12.17 18.13 -21.10
CA ALA A 18 10.78 18.07 -20.67
C ALA A 18 9.87 18.66 -21.77
N LEU A 19 8.87 17.88 -22.20
CA LEU A 19 7.86 18.34 -23.16
C LEU A 19 6.82 19.24 -22.48
N PRO A 20 6.21 20.19 -23.20
CA PRO A 20 5.07 20.94 -22.68
C PRO A 20 3.96 19.99 -22.19
N LEU A 21 3.32 20.33 -21.06
CA LEU A 21 2.20 19.62 -20.41
C LEU A 21 2.51 18.24 -19.81
N ILE A 22 3.35 17.42 -20.44
CA ILE A 22 3.62 16.03 -20.01
C ILE A 22 5.01 15.83 -19.41
N GLY A 23 5.89 16.83 -19.48
CA GLY A 23 7.23 16.75 -18.91
C GLY A 23 8.05 15.60 -19.52
N ASN A 24 8.62 14.76 -18.67
CA ASN A 24 9.41 13.58 -19.04
C ASN A 24 8.61 12.27 -19.01
N MET A 25 7.27 12.34 -18.88
CA MET A 25 6.39 11.20 -18.65
C MET A 25 6.54 10.07 -19.70
N LEU A 26 6.76 10.39 -20.98
CA LEU A 26 6.90 9.37 -22.02
C LEU A 26 8.13 8.47 -21.81
N LYS A 27 9.27 9.08 -21.43
CA LYS A 27 10.50 8.32 -21.17
C LYS A 27 10.42 7.60 -19.84
N PHE A 28 9.89 8.27 -18.82
CA PHE A 28 9.69 7.70 -17.50
C PHE A 28 8.74 6.49 -17.55
N GLY A 29 7.57 6.63 -18.16
CA GLY A 29 6.56 5.57 -18.23
C GLY A 29 6.96 4.35 -19.06
N LYS A 30 7.91 4.48 -19.99
CA LYS A 30 8.44 3.33 -20.75
C LYS A 30 9.30 2.42 -19.86
N ASN A 31 10.18 3.02 -19.06
CA ASN A 31 11.02 2.30 -18.11
C ASN A 31 11.49 3.27 -17.01
N PRO A 32 10.81 3.29 -15.83
CA PRO A 32 11.16 4.22 -14.76
C PRO A 32 12.57 4.01 -14.21
N TYR A 33 13.01 2.74 -14.12
CA TYR A 33 14.34 2.39 -13.61
C TYR A 33 15.46 2.91 -14.52
N GLU A 34 15.37 2.66 -15.82
CA GLU A 34 16.35 3.17 -16.79
C GLU A 34 16.37 4.69 -16.80
N TYR A 35 15.20 5.32 -16.73
CA TYR A 35 15.09 6.78 -16.70
C TYR A 35 15.78 7.37 -15.45
N MET A 36 15.50 6.84 -14.25
CA MET A 36 16.12 7.32 -13.00
C MET A 36 17.63 7.04 -12.97
N SER A 37 18.06 5.87 -13.47
CA SER A 37 19.49 5.53 -13.57
C SER A 37 20.23 6.48 -14.52
N MET A 38 19.63 6.79 -15.66
CA MET A 38 20.16 7.76 -16.62
C MET A 38 20.18 9.18 -16.05
N LEU A 39 19.14 9.58 -15.31
CA LEU A 39 19.08 10.86 -14.62
C LEU A 39 20.22 10.99 -13.61
N ARG A 40 20.41 9.99 -12.74
CA ARG A 40 21.52 9.94 -11.77
C ARG A 40 22.88 10.03 -12.47
N SER A 41 23.08 9.27 -13.55
CA SER A 41 24.36 9.27 -14.29
C SER A 41 24.71 10.64 -14.88
N LYS A 42 23.71 11.48 -15.20
CA LYS A 42 23.90 12.79 -15.84
C LYS A 42 23.96 13.94 -14.85
N LEU A 43 23.13 13.90 -13.81
CA LEU A 43 22.91 15.02 -12.90
C LEU A 43 23.58 14.81 -11.53
N GLY A 44 24.11 13.61 -11.28
CA GLY A 44 24.65 13.22 -9.99
C GLY A 44 23.56 12.71 -9.05
N GLU A 45 23.82 12.82 -7.75
CA GLU A 45 23.00 12.19 -6.72
C GLU A 45 21.67 12.90 -6.44
N ILE A 46 21.59 14.20 -6.78
CA ILE A 46 20.41 15.03 -6.64
C ILE A 46 20.10 15.65 -8.01
N GLY A 47 18.94 15.30 -8.58
CA GLY A 47 18.52 15.83 -9.88
C GLY A 47 17.02 16.02 -10.00
N GLU A 48 16.62 17.10 -10.67
CA GLU A 48 15.22 17.45 -10.92
C GLU A 48 14.77 16.92 -12.29
N PHE A 49 13.53 16.44 -12.37
CA PHE A 49 12.81 16.21 -13.62
C PHE A 49 11.33 16.57 -13.47
N ARG A 50 10.58 16.57 -14.58
CA ARG A 50 9.15 16.90 -14.54
C ARG A 50 8.28 15.72 -14.91
N LEU A 51 7.23 15.47 -14.15
CA LEU A 51 6.13 14.58 -14.53
C LEU A 51 4.86 15.43 -14.62
N PHE A 52 4.33 15.60 -15.83
CA PHE A 52 3.31 16.61 -16.10
C PHE A 52 3.74 18.00 -15.63
N HIS A 53 2.94 18.63 -14.76
CA HIS A 53 3.26 19.92 -14.13
C HIS A 53 4.04 19.78 -12.81
N GLN A 54 4.26 18.57 -12.32
CA GLN A 54 4.95 18.31 -11.05
C GLN A 54 6.46 18.33 -11.23
N GLN A 55 7.15 18.98 -10.29
CA GLN A 55 8.61 18.97 -10.19
C GLN A 55 9.02 17.83 -9.26
N MET A 56 9.79 16.89 -9.79
CA MET A 56 10.25 15.70 -9.08
C MET A 56 11.74 15.83 -8.82
N ILE A 57 12.17 15.65 -7.57
CA ILE A 57 13.60 15.62 -7.20
C ILE A 57 13.97 14.17 -6.90
N LEU A 58 14.88 13.59 -7.71
CA LEU A 58 15.49 12.31 -7.42
C LEU A 58 16.61 12.53 -6.39
N LEU A 59 16.50 11.88 -5.23
CA LEU A 59 17.53 11.79 -4.22
C LEU A 59 18.11 10.37 -4.24
N THR A 60 19.42 10.25 -4.37
CA THR A 60 20.14 8.97 -4.32
C THR A 60 21.42 9.12 -3.50
N GLY A 61 22.01 7.98 -3.10
CA GLY A 61 23.20 7.98 -2.26
C GLY A 61 22.87 8.11 -0.77
N PRO A 62 23.84 7.83 0.12
CA PRO A 62 23.61 7.82 1.56
C PRO A 62 23.06 9.13 2.11
N GLU A 63 23.60 10.27 1.69
CA GLU A 63 23.25 11.60 2.19
C GLU A 63 21.85 12.03 1.74
N GLY A 64 21.52 11.79 0.45
CA GLY A 64 20.19 12.06 -0.08
C GLY A 64 19.12 11.16 0.56
N ASN A 65 19.46 9.89 0.79
CA ASN A 65 18.58 8.95 1.49
C ASN A 65 18.39 9.36 2.95
N GLU A 66 19.45 9.76 3.66
CA GLU A 66 19.35 10.23 5.04
C GLU A 66 18.45 11.45 5.15
N ALA A 67 18.61 12.42 4.25
CA ALA A 67 17.75 13.61 4.21
C ALA A 67 16.28 13.26 3.94
N PHE A 68 16.00 12.29 3.06
CA PHE A 68 14.64 11.82 2.78
C PHE A 68 14.02 11.07 3.97
N PHE A 69 14.72 10.08 4.53
CA PHE A 69 14.18 9.20 5.57
C PHE A 69 14.14 9.82 6.96
N ARG A 70 14.94 10.87 7.23
CA ARG A 70 14.92 11.61 8.51
C ARG A 70 14.08 12.87 8.46
N ALA A 71 13.52 13.23 7.31
CA ALA A 71 12.65 14.39 7.21
C ALA A 71 11.38 14.18 8.06
N PRO A 72 10.96 15.20 8.83
CA PRO A 72 9.67 15.17 9.50
C PRO A 72 8.51 15.24 8.49
N ASP A 73 7.35 14.70 8.85
CA ASP A 73 6.14 14.67 8.03
C ASP A 73 5.65 16.08 7.61
N ASP A 74 6.00 17.14 8.34
CA ASP A 74 5.68 18.53 7.99
C ASP A 74 6.58 19.10 6.86
N GLN A 75 7.70 18.43 6.56
CA GLN A 75 8.57 18.74 5.43
C GLN A 75 8.31 17.85 4.22
N LEU A 76 8.13 16.54 4.44
CA LEU A 76 7.83 15.56 3.39
C LEU A 76 6.54 14.79 3.73
N ASP A 77 5.43 15.22 3.13
CA ASP A 77 4.14 14.56 3.34
C ASP A 77 3.94 13.38 2.36
N GLN A 78 3.89 12.17 2.93
CA GLN A 78 3.62 10.95 2.16
C GLN A 78 2.17 10.84 1.69
N ASN A 79 1.21 11.54 2.31
CA ASN A 79 -0.22 11.42 1.98
C ASN A 79 -0.49 11.80 0.52
N GLU A 80 0.25 12.78 -0.01
CA GLU A 80 0.19 13.19 -1.42
C GLU A 80 0.55 12.04 -2.38
N ALA A 81 1.52 11.19 -2.03
CA ALA A 81 1.92 10.05 -2.85
C ALA A 81 0.87 8.92 -2.85
N TYR A 82 0.11 8.79 -1.76
CA TYR A 82 -0.86 7.72 -1.56
C TYR A 82 -2.31 8.10 -1.91
N LYS A 83 -2.57 9.30 -2.45
CA LYS A 83 -3.92 9.71 -2.90
C LYS A 83 -4.59 8.73 -3.87
N VAL A 84 -3.80 8.00 -4.66
CA VAL A 84 -4.30 6.93 -5.56
C VAL A 84 -4.91 5.76 -4.79
N MET A 85 -4.46 5.54 -3.57
CA MET A 85 -4.92 4.47 -2.68
C MET A 85 -6.13 4.89 -1.85
N THR A 86 -6.45 6.18 -1.71
CA THR A 86 -7.63 6.66 -0.95
C THR A 86 -8.93 5.97 -1.37
N PRO A 87 -9.25 5.75 -2.66
CA PRO A 87 -10.46 5.03 -3.04
C PRO A 87 -10.42 3.52 -2.76
N ILE A 88 -9.22 2.95 -2.56
CA ILE A 88 -9.00 1.54 -2.24
C ILE A 88 -9.08 1.32 -0.74
N PHE A 89 -8.35 2.10 0.05
CA PHE A 89 -8.35 2.00 1.52
C PHE A 89 -9.56 2.66 2.17
N GLY A 90 -10.14 3.68 1.52
CA GLY A 90 -11.25 4.44 2.07
C GLY A 90 -10.85 5.81 2.59
N LYS A 91 -11.83 6.71 2.66
CA LYS A 91 -11.62 8.08 3.17
C LYS A 91 -11.31 8.07 4.66
N GLY A 92 -10.37 8.89 5.10
CA GLY A 92 -9.93 8.96 6.50
C GLY A 92 -9.21 7.71 7.00
N VAL A 93 -8.79 6.81 6.11
CA VAL A 93 -8.07 5.57 6.44
C VAL A 93 -6.60 5.74 6.06
N VAL A 94 -5.72 5.52 7.02
CA VAL A 94 -4.25 5.59 6.98
C VAL A 94 -3.75 6.85 6.26
N PHE A 95 -3.52 6.77 4.95
CA PHE A 95 -2.90 7.85 4.18
C PHE A 95 -3.86 8.99 3.80
N ASP A 96 -5.17 8.80 3.99
CA ASP A 96 -6.16 9.88 3.85
C ASP A 96 -6.54 10.50 5.22
N ALA A 97 -6.04 9.93 6.33
CA ALA A 97 -6.36 10.39 7.67
C ALA A 97 -5.48 11.59 8.10
N PRO A 98 -5.96 12.44 9.03
CA PRO A 98 -5.11 13.44 9.67
C PRO A 98 -3.87 12.79 10.32
N PRO A 99 -2.70 13.46 10.37
CA PRO A 99 -1.44 12.85 10.84
C PRO A 99 -1.55 12.10 12.18
N HIS A 100 -2.22 12.69 13.18
CA HIS A 100 -2.40 12.05 14.50
C HIS A 100 -3.28 10.79 14.50
N ILE A 101 -4.22 10.67 13.55
CA ILE A 101 -5.04 9.46 13.37
C ILE A 101 -4.27 8.42 12.57
N LYS A 102 -3.60 8.83 11.48
CA LYS A 102 -2.72 7.98 10.67
C LYS A 102 -1.68 7.29 11.55
N ASP A 103 -1.00 8.04 12.42
CA ASP A 103 0.04 7.51 13.30
C ASP A 103 -0.51 6.48 14.28
N GLN A 104 -1.73 6.70 14.81
CA GLN A 104 -2.40 5.72 15.65
C GLN A 104 -2.72 4.46 14.84
N GLN A 105 -3.40 4.57 13.69
CA GLN A 105 -3.73 3.43 12.83
C GLN A 105 -2.49 2.62 12.41
N LEU A 106 -1.38 3.27 12.05
CA LEU A 106 -0.12 2.59 11.73
C LEU A 106 0.50 1.88 12.95
N LYS A 107 0.45 2.50 14.14
CA LYS A 107 0.91 1.86 15.38
C LYS A 107 0.07 0.63 15.73
N MET A 108 -1.22 0.64 15.41
CA MET A 108 -2.13 -0.49 15.63
C MET A 108 -1.78 -1.70 14.76
N LEU A 109 -1.20 -1.50 13.58
CA LEU A 109 -0.73 -2.59 12.70
C LEU A 109 0.58 -3.24 13.18
N MET A 110 1.44 -2.51 13.89
CA MET A 110 2.75 -3.03 14.34
C MET A 110 2.68 -4.31 15.18
N PRO A 111 1.84 -4.44 16.22
CA PRO A 111 1.76 -5.66 17.02
C PRO A 111 1.14 -6.83 16.26
N VAL A 112 0.31 -6.56 15.25
CA VAL A 112 -0.25 -7.58 14.36
C VAL A 112 0.86 -8.20 13.50
N LEU A 113 1.81 -7.38 13.05
CA LEU A 113 2.85 -7.79 12.11
C LEU A 113 4.17 -8.25 12.77
N ARG A 114 4.24 -8.35 14.10
CA ARG A 114 5.49 -8.64 14.84
C ARG A 114 5.28 -9.49 16.09
N ASP A 115 6.35 -10.12 16.56
CA ASP A 115 6.43 -10.81 17.85
C ASP A 115 5.48 -12.02 17.98
N LYS A 116 4.41 -11.90 18.78
CA LYS A 116 3.58 -13.03 19.23
C LYS A 116 2.83 -13.72 18.08
N PRO A 117 2.13 -13.00 17.16
CA PRO A 117 1.39 -13.63 16.08
C PRO A 117 2.27 -14.38 15.08
N MET A 118 3.56 -14.00 14.98
CA MET A 118 4.49 -14.57 13.99
C MET A 118 4.71 -16.09 14.15
N ARG A 119 4.58 -16.61 15.37
CA ARG A 119 4.63 -18.05 15.64
C ARG A 119 3.41 -18.78 15.07
N THR A 120 2.24 -18.15 15.12
CA THR A 120 1.00 -18.68 14.53
C THR A 120 1.04 -18.57 13.02
N TYR A 121 1.44 -17.40 12.49
CA TYR A 121 1.59 -17.20 11.03
C TYR A 121 2.54 -18.20 10.40
N SER A 122 3.66 -18.52 11.06
CA SER A 122 4.61 -19.53 10.55
C SER A 122 3.94 -20.89 10.35
N LYS A 123 3.05 -21.31 11.27
CA LYS A 123 2.32 -22.59 11.16
C LYS A 123 1.29 -22.52 10.03
N ILE A 124 0.55 -21.42 9.95
CA ILE A 124 -0.44 -21.18 8.90
C ILE A 124 0.22 -21.22 7.52
N ILE A 125 1.33 -20.51 7.35
CA ILE A 125 2.07 -20.45 6.07
C ILE A 125 2.54 -21.84 5.65
N VAL A 126 3.11 -22.62 6.58
CA VAL A 126 3.54 -24.00 6.28
C VAL A 126 2.35 -24.84 5.83
N GLN A 127 1.23 -24.78 6.56
CA GLN A 127 0.02 -25.53 6.22
C GLN A 127 -0.53 -25.14 4.85
N GLU A 128 -0.59 -23.85 4.51
CA GLU A 128 -1.06 -23.37 3.20
C GLU A 128 -0.14 -23.84 2.06
N VAL A 129 1.18 -23.85 2.29
CA VAL A 129 2.14 -24.37 1.31
C VAL A 129 1.94 -25.87 1.12
N GLU A 130 1.87 -26.64 2.20
CA GLU A 130 1.64 -28.09 2.16
C GLU A 130 0.34 -28.42 1.43
N GLU A 131 -0.73 -27.69 1.70
CA GLU A 131 -2.03 -27.85 1.04
C GLU A 131 -1.97 -27.47 -0.45
N ALA A 132 -1.28 -26.38 -0.81
CA ALA A 132 -1.17 -25.92 -2.19
C ALA A 132 -0.37 -26.88 -3.10
N ILE A 133 0.56 -27.64 -2.52
CA ILE A 133 1.40 -28.60 -3.27
C ILE A 133 0.96 -30.06 -3.07
N LYS A 134 -0.08 -30.34 -2.29
CA LYS A 134 -0.48 -31.71 -1.92
C LYS A 134 -0.80 -32.60 -3.12
N ASP A 135 -1.33 -32.00 -4.18
CA ASP A 135 -1.78 -32.70 -5.40
C ASP A 135 -0.71 -32.66 -6.50
N TRP A 136 0.49 -32.15 -6.19
CA TRP A 136 1.61 -32.18 -7.13
C TRP A 136 2.13 -33.62 -7.27
N GLY A 137 2.35 -34.05 -8.51
CA GLY A 137 3.06 -35.30 -8.79
C GLY A 137 4.58 -35.14 -8.69
N ASP A 138 5.32 -36.18 -9.03
CA ASP A 138 6.79 -36.19 -8.94
C ASP A 138 7.49 -35.11 -9.80
N LYS A 139 6.85 -34.70 -10.91
CA LYS A 139 7.39 -33.73 -11.89
C LYS A 139 6.26 -32.97 -12.59
N GLY A 140 6.53 -31.72 -12.98
CA GLY A 140 5.62 -30.88 -13.75
C GLY A 140 6.21 -29.50 -14.07
N GLU A 141 5.41 -28.67 -14.72
CA GLU A 141 5.71 -27.26 -14.99
C GLU A 141 4.58 -26.41 -14.42
N VAL A 142 4.94 -25.28 -13.79
CA VAL A 142 3.99 -24.32 -13.24
C VAL A 142 4.39 -22.91 -13.64
N ASP A 143 3.42 -22.03 -13.81
CA ASP A 143 3.71 -20.59 -13.85
C ASP A 143 4.04 -20.13 -12.43
N LEU A 144 5.32 -19.83 -12.19
CA LEU A 144 5.81 -19.44 -10.87
C LEU A 144 5.15 -18.14 -10.37
N LEU A 145 4.87 -17.19 -11.26
CA LEU A 145 4.29 -15.91 -10.85
C LEU A 145 2.84 -16.12 -10.42
N GLU A 146 2.07 -16.87 -11.21
CA GLU A 146 0.66 -17.15 -10.88
C GLU A 146 0.56 -17.97 -9.59
N PHE A 147 1.37 -19.00 -9.44
CA PHE A 147 1.42 -19.83 -8.23
C PHE A 147 1.77 -18.99 -6.99
N MET A 148 2.82 -18.16 -7.07
CA MET A 148 3.23 -17.34 -5.93
C MET A 148 2.20 -16.26 -5.59
N LYS A 149 1.47 -15.71 -6.57
CA LYS A 149 0.36 -14.78 -6.30
C LYS A 149 -0.75 -15.47 -5.52
N GLN A 150 -1.20 -16.63 -5.99
CA GLN A 150 -2.26 -17.40 -5.34
C GLN A 150 -1.85 -17.80 -3.90
N LEU A 151 -0.65 -18.36 -3.73
CA LEU A 151 -0.13 -18.75 -2.43
C LEU A 151 0.03 -17.56 -1.47
N THR A 152 0.50 -16.40 -1.97
CA THR A 152 0.63 -15.19 -1.16
C THR A 152 -0.74 -14.67 -0.71
N ILE A 153 -1.76 -14.72 -1.57
CA ILE A 153 -3.12 -14.32 -1.20
C ILE A 153 -3.68 -15.25 -0.12
N TYR A 154 -3.51 -16.58 -0.25
CA TYR A 154 -4.00 -17.55 0.74
C TYR A 154 -3.35 -17.40 2.10
N THR A 155 -2.02 -17.31 2.12
CA THR A 155 -1.26 -17.10 3.36
C THR A 155 -1.59 -15.75 4.01
N SER A 156 -1.72 -14.68 3.22
CA SER A 156 -2.02 -13.34 3.73
C SER A 156 -3.44 -13.23 4.26
N SER A 157 -4.45 -13.74 3.54
CA SER A 157 -5.84 -13.70 4.00
C SER A 157 -6.02 -14.53 5.27
N HIS A 158 -5.45 -15.74 5.32
CA HIS A 158 -5.52 -16.59 6.50
C HIS A 158 -4.81 -15.97 7.71
N CYS A 159 -3.60 -15.42 7.54
CA CYS A 159 -2.86 -14.80 8.64
C CYS A 159 -3.50 -13.49 9.14
N LEU A 160 -3.92 -12.62 8.23
CA LEU A 160 -4.34 -11.25 8.56
C LEU A 160 -5.85 -11.10 8.80
N LEU A 161 -6.66 -11.92 8.13
CA LEU A 161 -8.12 -11.79 8.13
C LEU A 161 -8.81 -13.00 8.79
N GLY A 162 -8.09 -14.11 8.97
CA GLY A 162 -8.56 -15.31 9.66
C GLY A 162 -9.28 -16.33 8.74
N ASP A 163 -9.77 -17.38 9.36
CA ASP A 163 -10.37 -18.55 8.70
C ASP A 163 -11.57 -18.18 7.83
N GLU A 164 -12.38 -17.20 8.24
CA GLU A 164 -13.58 -16.80 7.51
C GLU A 164 -13.23 -16.33 6.08
N PHE A 165 -12.20 -15.50 5.92
CA PHE A 165 -11.76 -15.02 4.61
C PHE A 165 -11.08 -16.11 3.78
N ARG A 166 -10.37 -17.04 4.43
CA ARG A 166 -9.64 -18.10 3.73
C ARG A 166 -10.53 -19.23 3.22
N TYR A 167 -11.56 -19.61 3.99
CA TYR A 167 -12.36 -20.81 3.70
C TYR A 167 -13.80 -20.50 3.30
N GLU A 168 -14.42 -19.46 3.86
CA GLU A 168 -15.82 -19.14 3.55
C GLU A 168 -15.94 -18.21 2.34
N LEU A 169 -14.95 -17.34 2.11
CA LEU A 169 -15.01 -16.26 1.11
C LEU A 169 -13.98 -16.37 -0.02
N ASN A 170 -13.24 -17.48 -0.15
CA ASN A 170 -12.03 -17.57 -0.96
C ASN A 170 -12.18 -17.02 -2.40
N GLU A 171 -13.15 -17.53 -3.16
CA GLU A 171 -13.34 -17.12 -4.57
C GLU A 171 -13.84 -15.68 -4.70
N GLU A 172 -14.82 -15.30 -3.88
CA GLU A 172 -15.35 -13.92 -3.86
C GLU A 172 -14.26 -12.92 -3.47
N PHE A 173 -13.50 -13.20 -2.40
CA PHE A 173 -12.41 -12.35 -1.93
C PHE A 173 -11.30 -12.20 -2.98
N SER A 174 -10.93 -13.29 -3.67
CA SER A 174 -9.94 -13.25 -4.76
C SER A 174 -10.38 -12.29 -5.89
N HIS A 175 -11.65 -12.38 -6.30
CA HIS A 175 -12.20 -11.46 -7.31
C HIS A 175 -12.24 -10.00 -6.85
N LEU A 176 -12.63 -9.77 -5.59
CA LEU A 176 -12.64 -8.42 -5.01
C LEU A 176 -11.22 -7.85 -4.94
N TYR A 177 -10.24 -8.62 -4.48
CA TYR A 177 -8.84 -8.19 -4.40
C TYR A 177 -8.28 -7.88 -5.79
N HIS A 178 -8.58 -8.71 -6.79
CA HIS A 178 -8.19 -8.47 -8.18
C HIS A 178 -8.82 -7.20 -8.76
N ASP A 179 -10.09 -6.89 -8.46
CA ASP A 179 -10.73 -5.65 -8.90
C ASP A 179 -10.14 -4.41 -8.19
N LEU A 180 -9.72 -4.55 -6.93
CA LEU A 180 -8.98 -3.50 -6.20
C LEU A 180 -7.58 -3.27 -6.79
N GLU A 181 -6.82 -4.34 -7.08
CA GLU A 181 -5.49 -4.28 -7.70
C GLU A 181 -5.55 -3.62 -9.09
N ASN A 182 -6.50 -4.03 -9.93
CA ASN A 182 -6.73 -3.40 -11.24
C ASN A 182 -7.17 -1.93 -11.13
N GLY A 183 -7.67 -1.52 -9.96
CA GLY A 183 -7.95 -0.14 -9.61
C GLY A 183 -6.71 0.77 -9.60
N MET A 184 -5.50 0.21 -9.47
CA MET A 184 -4.22 0.92 -9.55
C MET A 184 -3.79 1.24 -11.00
N HIS A 185 -4.76 1.55 -11.86
CA HIS A 185 -4.52 1.94 -13.24
C HIS A 185 -3.65 3.22 -13.30
N PRO A 186 -2.69 3.37 -14.24
CA PRO A 186 -1.80 4.55 -14.29
C PRO A 186 -2.52 5.90 -14.29
N LEU A 187 -3.71 5.99 -14.89
CA LEU A 187 -4.53 7.20 -14.85
C LEU A 187 -5.04 7.55 -13.45
N ALA A 188 -5.21 6.56 -12.56
CA ALA A 188 -5.68 6.78 -11.19
C ALA A 188 -4.66 7.52 -10.32
N PHE A 189 -3.36 7.45 -10.66
CA PHE A 189 -2.32 8.23 -9.97
C PHE A 189 -2.48 9.74 -10.16
N ILE A 190 -3.16 10.16 -11.23
CA ILE A 190 -3.42 11.57 -11.54
C ILE A 190 -4.89 11.90 -11.27
N PHE A 191 -5.79 11.00 -11.64
CA PHE A 191 -7.24 11.16 -11.59
C PHE A 191 -7.91 9.94 -10.91
N PRO A 192 -7.81 9.81 -9.56
CA PRO A 192 -8.24 8.62 -8.83
C PRO A 192 -9.76 8.36 -8.87
N TYR A 193 -10.55 9.36 -9.23
CA TYR A 193 -12.03 9.31 -9.27
C TYR A 193 -12.60 9.37 -10.70
N LEU A 194 -11.80 9.07 -11.71
CA LEU A 194 -12.26 9.09 -13.10
C LEU A 194 -13.39 8.05 -13.31
N PRO A 195 -14.53 8.40 -13.94
CA PRO A 195 -15.69 7.51 -14.02
C PRO A 195 -15.56 6.44 -15.12
N ILE A 196 -14.41 5.75 -15.18
CA ILE A 196 -14.13 4.66 -16.12
C ILE A 196 -14.50 3.29 -15.54
N PRO A 197 -14.81 2.28 -16.38
CA PRO A 197 -15.31 0.98 -15.91
C PRO A 197 -14.43 0.29 -14.86
N ILE A 198 -13.11 0.37 -15.03
CA ILE A 198 -12.15 -0.26 -14.11
C ILE A 198 -12.18 0.35 -12.70
N LEU A 199 -12.28 1.69 -12.59
CA LEU A 199 -12.34 2.37 -11.29
C LEU A 199 -13.72 2.20 -10.63
N ARG A 200 -14.79 2.08 -11.42
CA ARG A 200 -16.11 1.72 -10.89
C ARG A 200 -16.15 0.30 -10.32
N ARG A 201 -15.43 -0.65 -10.92
CA ARG A 201 -15.28 -2.01 -10.37
C ARG A 201 -14.51 -2.00 -9.05
N ARG A 202 -13.37 -1.29 -9.00
CA ARG A 202 -12.62 -1.04 -7.76
C ARG A 202 -13.52 -0.51 -6.64
N ASP A 203 -14.29 0.54 -6.91
CA ASP A 203 -15.15 1.17 -5.89
C ASP A 203 -16.24 0.20 -5.40
N LYS A 204 -16.85 -0.58 -6.31
CA LYS A 204 -17.80 -1.63 -5.92
C LYS A 204 -17.14 -2.73 -5.11
N ALA A 205 -15.92 -3.14 -5.47
CA ALA A 205 -15.17 -4.16 -4.75
C ALA A 205 -14.87 -3.71 -3.31
N ARG A 206 -14.49 -2.43 -3.11
CA ARG A 206 -14.25 -1.89 -1.77
C ARG A 206 -15.53 -1.86 -0.91
N VAL A 207 -16.67 -1.51 -1.50
CA VAL A 207 -17.96 -1.55 -0.78
C VAL A 207 -18.30 -2.98 -0.38
N ARG A 208 -18.19 -3.95 -1.30
CA ARG A 208 -18.49 -5.35 -1.00
C ARG A 208 -17.53 -5.94 0.03
N LEU A 209 -16.25 -5.61 -0.03
CA LEU A 209 -15.28 -6.03 0.98
C LEU A 209 -15.64 -5.50 2.38
N GLN A 210 -16.13 -4.26 2.47
CA GLN A 210 -16.58 -3.69 3.74
C GLN A 210 -17.80 -4.39 4.31
N GLU A 211 -18.74 -4.80 3.46
CA GLU A 211 -19.89 -5.62 3.87
C GLU A 211 -19.41 -6.95 4.49
N LEU A 212 -18.50 -7.66 3.80
CA LEU A 212 -17.93 -8.92 4.30
C LEU A 212 -17.19 -8.75 5.63
N VAL A 213 -16.36 -7.70 5.75
CA VAL A 213 -15.69 -7.35 7.02
C VAL A 213 -16.72 -7.10 8.13
N THR A 214 -17.79 -6.35 7.84
CA THR A 214 -18.85 -6.05 8.81
C THR A 214 -19.58 -7.31 9.25
N GLU A 215 -19.96 -8.18 8.31
CA GLU A 215 -20.62 -9.47 8.59
C GLU A 215 -19.76 -10.36 9.50
N ILE A 216 -18.44 -10.42 9.25
CA ILE A 216 -17.52 -11.22 10.07
C ILE A 216 -17.34 -10.62 11.47
N ILE A 217 -17.21 -9.30 11.59
CA ILE A 217 -17.17 -8.62 12.89
C ILE A 217 -18.42 -8.94 13.71
N GLU A 218 -19.61 -8.85 13.11
CA GLU A 218 -20.87 -9.18 13.78
C GLU A 218 -20.98 -10.67 14.15
N LYS A 219 -20.50 -11.56 13.28
CA LYS A 219 -20.46 -13.01 13.54
C LYS A 219 -19.55 -13.32 14.72
N ARG A 220 -18.36 -12.70 14.78
CA ARG A 220 -17.40 -12.86 15.88
C ARG A 220 -17.92 -12.28 17.20
N ALA A 221 -18.63 -11.16 17.15
CA ALA A 221 -19.25 -10.57 18.35
C ALA A 221 -20.30 -11.47 19.01
N LYS A 222 -20.89 -12.43 18.27
CA LYS A 222 -21.87 -13.40 18.78
C LYS A 222 -21.23 -14.70 19.29
N LYS A 223 -19.94 -14.94 19.05
CA LYS A 223 -19.23 -16.13 19.55
C LYS A 223 -18.87 -15.93 21.02
N GLU A 224 -18.98 -17.00 21.82
CA GLU A 224 -18.58 -16.97 23.24
C GLU A 224 -17.05 -16.92 23.40
N GLU A 225 -16.33 -17.61 22.52
CA GLU A 225 -14.87 -17.60 22.47
C GLU A 225 -14.38 -16.68 21.35
N LYS A 226 -13.44 -15.80 21.70
CA LYS A 226 -12.76 -14.92 20.75
C LYS A 226 -11.63 -15.68 20.05
N SER A 227 -11.51 -15.49 18.74
CA SER A 227 -10.37 -15.98 17.97
C SER A 227 -9.06 -15.32 18.43
N ASP A 228 -7.96 -16.04 18.46
CA ASP A 228 -6.62 -15.48 18.75
C ASP A 228 -5.86 -15.24 17.43
N ASP A 229 -6.34 -14.29 16.64
CA ASP A 229 -5.79 -13.95 15.32
C ASP A 229 -5.64 -12.44 15.09
N ALA A 230 -4.95 -12.09 14.00
CA ALA A 230 -4.67 -10.72 13.58
C ALA A 230 -5.91 -9.84 13.48
N PHE A 231 -6.98 -10.41 12.92
CA PHE A 231 -8.21 -9.70 12.67
C PHE A 231 -8.92 -9.39 13.99
N GLN A 232 -8.90 -10.33 14.94
CA GLN A 232 -9.40 -10.09 16.29
C GLN A 232 -8.58 -9.02 17.01
N MET A 233 -7.25 -8.99 16.84
CA MET A 233 -6.40 -7.93 17.39
C MET A 233 -6.83 -6.54 16.88
N LEU A 234 -7.14 -6.41 15.58
CA LEU A 234 -7.63 -5.15 15.00
C LEU A 234 -9.01 -4.77 15.56
N ILE A 235 -9.93 -5.73 15.69
CA ILE A 235 -11.26 -5.51 16.29
C ILE A 235 -11.17 -5.04 17.75
N ASP A 236 -10.23 -5.61 18.52
CA ASP A 236 -10.06 -5.30 19.94
C ASP A 236 -9.24 -4.03 20.19
N THR A 237 -8.60 -3.49 19.15
CA THR A 237 -7.79 -2.28 19.25
C THR A 237 -8.67 -1.03 19.45
N ARG A 238 -8.14 -0.05 20.18
CA ARG A 238 -8.80 1.22 20.48
C ARG A 238 -7.85 2.39 20.21
N TYR A 239 -8.41 3.51 19.77
CA TYR A 239 -7.72 4.80 19.74
C TYR A 239 -7.37 5.26 21.17
N ASP A 240 -6.52 6.29 21.28
CA ASP A 240 -6.10 6.87 22.55
C ASP A 240 -7.29 7.45 23.36
N ASP A 241 -8.38 7.83 22.68
CA ASP A 241 -9.64 8.28 23.31
C ASP A 241 -10.57 7.14 23.77
N GLY A 242 -10.17 5.88 23.54
CA GLY A 242 -10.91 4.67 23.89
C GLY A 242 -11.94 4.23 22.85
N SER A 243 -12.12 4.94 21.74
CA SER A 243 -13.04 4.54 20.67
C SER A 243 -12.50 3.35 19.85
N PRO A 244 -13.36 2.43 19.38
CA PRO A 244 -12.95 1.32 18.51
C PRO A 244 -12.75 1.76 17.07
N LEU A 245 -11.98 0.97 16.32
CA LEU A 245 -11.98 1.05 14.86
C LEU A 245 -13.36 0.66 14.32
N SER A 246 -13.88 1.45 13.39
CA SER A 246 -15.08 1.13 12.63
C SER A 246 -14.78 0.06 11.57
N PRO A 247 -15.79 -0.68 11.07
CA PRO A 247 -15.59 -1.61 9.96
C PRO A 247 -14.98 -0.95 8.72
N HIS A 248 -15.29 0.34 8.50
CA HIS A 248 -14.69 1.14 7.42
C HIS A 248 -13.17 1.30 7.58
N GLU A 249 -12.68 1.51 8.81
CA GLU A 249 -11.25 1.66 9.10
C GLU A 249 -10.51 0.32 9.15
N ILE A 250 -11.22 -0.78 9.41
CA ILE A 250 -10.66 -2.14 9.39
C ILE A 250 -10.54 -2.69 7.94
N THR A 251 -11.39 -2.22 7.02
CA THR A 251 -11.45 -2.68 5.61
C THR A 251 -10.39 -2.01 4.73
#